data_AF-A0A9D9HR13-F1
#
_entry.id   AF-A0A9D9HR13-F1
#
_cell.length_a   1.000
_cell.length_b   1.000
_cell.length_c   1.000
_cell.angle_alpha   90.00
_cell.angle_beta   90.00
_cell.angle_gamma   90.00
#
_symmetry.space_group_name_H-M   'P 1'
#
loop_
_entity.id
_entity.type
_entity.pdbx_description
1 polymer ?
#
loop_
_entity_poly.entity_id
_entity_poly.type
_entity_poly.pdbx_seq_one_letter_code
_entity_poly.pdbx_strand_id
1 'polypeptide(L)'
;MGSAINELKDQNVNYDINKGYKSISSGNADKALQSISSQLDYIKNGRYIQSNRPNYLVDSHTDTFDEATYQERKNKPYFRKEEWICKRCKGQVYNSVGEIIDYQVPLKHSQKCSGLGKVDLLSQNGNVAYLLEVKTRENTESPLRAIMEIYTYWKQLGGKEGRHFVTHHSALRNATTLKKGIVLFEGSRIHKKLMEPDNKPLWTLMRELEVECFLAKSTAGGDDFIEDIVECKL
;
A
#
# COMPACT_ATOMS: atom_id res chain seq x y z
N MET A 1 18.13 -27.03 -42.70
CA MET A 1 18.13 -27.13 -41.23
C MET A 1 18.88 -25.94 -40.66
N GLY A 2 18.17 -24.86 -40.33
CA GLY A 2 18.83 -23.64 -39.85
C GLY A 2 17.87 -22.49 -39.62
N SER A 3 16.72 -22.75 -38.99
CA SER A 3 15.80 -21.71 -38.52
C SER A 3 15.34 -22.08 -37.12
N ALA A 4 15.27 -21.10 -36.23
CA ALA A 4 14.79 -21.17 -34.84
C ALA A 4 15.84 -21.31 -33.71
N ILE A 5 16.99 -20.64 -33.77
CA ILE A 5 17.83 -20.46 -32.57
C ILE A 5 18.15 -18.98 -32.22
N ASN A 6 17.81 -18.01 -33.08
CA ASN A 6 18.22 -16.60 -32.87
C ASN A 6 17.08 -15.58 -32.67
N GLU A 7 15.96 -15.96 -32.04
CA GLU A 7 14.88 -15.00 -31.67
C GLU A 7 14.40 -15.10 -30.20
N LEU A 8 15.21 -15.61 -29.27
CA LEU A 8 14.86 -15.69 -27.84
C LEU A 8 15.86 -15.01 -26.91
N LYS A 9 16.53 -13.95 -27.37
CA LYS A 9 17.31 -13.06 -26.51
C LYS A 9 16.87 -11.62 -26.76
N ASP A 10 16.57 -10.91 -25.68
CA ASP A 10 16.29 -9.47 -25.60
C ASP A 10 14.84 -8.97 -25.69
N GLN A 11 13.95 -9.53 -24.86
CA GLN A 11 12.81 -8.77 -24.31
C GLN A 11 12.68 -8.87 -22.78
N ASN A 12 13.82 -8.94 -22.06
CA ASN A 12 13.82 -8.75 -20.60
C ASN A 12 13.56 -7.27 -20.27
N VAL A 13 12.30 -6.83 -20.37
CA VAL A 13 11.85 -5.64 -19.65
C VAL A 13 11.83 -6.02 -18.17
N ASN A 14 12.97 -5.82 -17.50
CA ASN A 14 13.07 -6.02 -16.06
C ASN A 14 12.07 -5.08 -15.38
N TYR A 15 11.13 -5.64 -14.62
CA TYR A 15 10.23 -4.85 -13.80
C TYR A 15 11.07 -3.94 -12.88
N ASP A 16 10.83 -2.63 -12.92
CA ASP A 16 11.52 -1.71 -12.02
C ASP A 16 11.00 -1.92 -10.59
N ILE A 17 11.75 -2.64 -9.78
CA ILE A 17 11.36 -2.96 -8.40
C ILE A 17 11.12 -1.72 -7.53
N ASN A 18 11.70 -0.56 -7.85
CA ASN A 18 11.57 0.64 -7.02
C ASN A 18 10.34 1.49 -7.35
N LYS A 19 9.84 1.41 -8.58
CA LYS A 19 8.76 2.30 -9.06
C LYS A 19 7.88 1.72 -10.17
N GLY A 20 8.05 0.46 -10.55
CA GLY A 20 7.32 -0.19 -11.64
C GLY A 20 5.80 -0.17 -11.41
N TYR A 21 5.37 -0.21 -10.14
CA TYR A 21 3.96 -0.08 -9.76
C TYR A 21 3.30 1.20 -10.30
N LYS A 22 4.06 2.29 -10.48
CA LYS A 22 3.54 3.57 -11.01
C LYS A 22 3.13 3.50 -12.48
N SER A 23 3.68 2.54 -13.24
CA SER A 23 3.30 2.31 -14.63
C SER A 23 2.09 1.40 -14.79
N ILE A 24 1.57 0.84 -13.69
CA ILE A 24 0.42 -0.05 -13.71
C ILE A 24 -0.86 0.81 -13.77
N SER A 25 -1.67 0.52 -14.76
CA SER A 25 -2.94 1.17 -15.04
C SER A 25 -4.01 0.12 -15.30
N SER A 26 -5.28 0.52 -15.33
CA SER A 26 -6.36 -0.39 -15.73
C SER A 26 -6.18 -0.95 -17.16
N GLY A 27 -5.48 -0.24 -18.06
CA GLY A 27 -5.32 -0.65 -19.46
C GLY A 27 -4.17 -1.62 -19.73
N ASN A 28 -3.27 -1.84 -18.77
CA ASN A 28 -2.11 -2.73 -18.93
C ASN A 28 -1.93 -3.72 -17.77
N ALA A 29 -2.91 -3.82 -16.86
CA ALA A 29 -2.81 -4.64 -15.65
C ALA A 29 -2.48 -6.11 -15.95
N ASP A 30 -3.11 -6.72 -16.95
CA ASP A 30 -2.89 -8.15 -17.27
C ASP A 30 -1.47 -8.42 -17.77
N LYS A 31 -0.98 -7.56 -18.67
CA LYS A 31 0.41 -7.64 -19.17
C LYS A 31 1.41 -7.39 -18.05
N ALA A 32 1.12 -6.43 -17.16
CA ALA A 32 1.95 -6.16 -16.00
C ALA A 32 1.96 -7.35 -15.04
N LEU A 33 0.82 -8.00 -14.79
CA LEU A 33 0.71 -9.18 -13.93
C LEU A 33 1.52 -10.35 -14.49
N GLN A 34 1.44 -10.60 -15.80
CA GLN A 34 2.25 -11.63 -16.46
C GLN A 34 3.74 -11.37 -16.29
N SER A 35 4.18 -10.13 -16.51
CA SER A 35 5.58 -9.71 -16.36
C SER A 35 6.07 -9.79 -14.90
N ILE A 36 5.24 -9.40 -13.94
CA ILE A 36 5.53 -9.51 -12.51
C ILE A 36 5.63 -10.97 -12.10
N SER A 37 4.69 -11.81 -12.56
CA SER A 37 4.64 -13.23 -12.20
C SER A 37 5.87 -13.98 -12.72
N SER A 38 6.33 -13.69 -13.94
CA SER A 38 7.54 -14.30 -14.49
C SER A 38 8.85 -13.83 -13.81
N GLN A 39 8.80 -12.70 -13.09
CA GLN A 39 9.95 -12.09 -12.42
C GLN A 39 9.83 -12.11 -10.89
N LEU A 40 8.95 -12.95 -10.35
CA LEU A 40 8.60 -12.91 -8.93
C LEU A 40 9.81 -13.14 -8.01
N ASP A 41 10.72 -14.05 -8.37
CA ASP A 41 11.94 -14.29 -7.59
C ASP A 41 12.87 -13.07 -7.57
N TYR A 42 13.00 -12.38 -8.71
CA TYR A 42 13.75 -11.13 -8.80
C TYR A 42 13.10 -10.02 -7.96
N ILE A 43 11.77 -9.92 -7.98
CA ILE A 43 11.02 -8.96 -7.17
C ILE A 43 11.15 -9.26 -5.66
N LYS A 44 11.15 -10.54 -5.27
CA LYS A 44 11.33 -10.96 -3.87
C LYS A 44 12.73 -10.68 -3.35
N ASN A 45 13.75 -10.98 -4.16
CA ASN A 45 15.16 -10.93 -3.76
C ASN A 45 15.89 -9.66 -4.21
N GLY A 46 15.20 -8.76 -4.90
CA GLY A 46 15.76 -7.52 -5.44
C GLY A 46 16.32 -6.59 -4.38
N ARG A 47 17.27 -5.75 -4.79
CA ARG A 47 17.88 -4.71 -3.95
C ARG A 47 17.12 -3.38 -4.09
N TYR A 48 16.20 -3.15 -3.17
CA TYR A 48 15.37 -1.94 -3.12
C TYR A 48 16.14 -0.76 -2.53
N ILE A 49 15.87 0.44 -3.04
CA ILE A 49 16.35 1.70 -2.46
C ILE A 49 15.74 1.85 -1.07
N GLN A 50 16.58 1.83 -0.03
CA GLN A 50 16.11 1.92 1.35
C GLN A 50 15.79 3.36 1.75
N SER A 51 14.71 3.51 2.51
CA SER A 51 14.23 4.80 3.00
C SER A 51 15.15 5.42 4.07
N ASN A 52 15.77 4.62 4.95
CA ASN A 52 16.76 5.04 5.97
C ASN A 52 16.53 6.41 6.62
N ARG A 53 15.29 6.75 7.00
CA ARG A 53 15.00 8.03 7.66
C ARG A 53 15.47 8.01 9.12
N PRO A 54 16.10 9.08 9.62
CA PRO A 54 16.46 9.17 11.02
C PRO A 54 15.24 9.23 11.95
N ASN A 55 14.09 9.65 11.43
CA ASN A 55 12.81 9.61 12.14
C ASN A 55 11.66 9.45 11.13
N TYR A 56 10.77 8.50 11.38
CA TYR A 56 9.56 8.26 10.60
C TYR A 56 8.32 8.92 11.19
N LEU A 57 8.32 9.21 12.50
CA LEU A 57 7.23 9.95 13.12
C LEU A 57 7.15 11.36 12.53
N VAL A 58 5.95 11.77 12.13
CA VAL A 58 5.71 13.09 11.57
C VAL A 58 5.17 14.02 12.65
N ASP A 59 5.93 15.06 13.01
CA ASP A 59 5.60 15.95 14.13
C ASP A 59 4.26 16.66 13.98
N SER A 60 3.78 16.90 12.75
CA SER A 60 2.47 17.51 12.50
C SER A 60 1.28 16.54 12.64
N HIS A 61 1.51 15.26 12.94
CA HIS A 61 0.46 14.25 13.11
C HIS A 61 0.05 14.11 14.59
N THR A 62 0.01 15.24 15.31
CA THR A 62 -0.35 15.34 16.72
C THR A 62 -1.76 15.88 16.95
N ASP A 63 -2.37 16.47 15.92
CA ASP A 63 -3.64 17.18 16.06
C ASP A 63 -4.84 16.22 15.94
N THR A 64 -5.85 16.43 16.80
CA THR A 64 -7.19 15.89 16.59
C THR A 64 -7.71 16.28 15.20
N PHE A 65 -8.50 15.39 14.58
CA PHE A 65 -9.11 15.67 13.29
C PHE A 65 -9.97 16.93 13.35
N ASP A 66 -9.63 17.90 12.51
CA ASP A 66 -10.38 19.15 12.40
C ASP A 66 -11.50 19.03 11.36
N GLU A 67 -12.71 18.82 11.86
CA GLU A 67 -13.93 18.74 11.06
C GLU A 67 -14.21 20.03 10.29
N ALA A 68 -13.96 21.20 10.88
CA ALA A 68 -14.22 22.48 10.22
C ALA A 68 -13.31 22.66 9.00
N THR A 69 -12.02 22.38 9.14
CA THR A 69 -11.08 22.42 8.01
C THR A 69 -11.43 21.38 6.94
N TYR A 70 -11.88 20.18 7.33
CA TYR A 70 -12.35 19.19 6.36
C TYR A 70 -13.53 19.70 5.54
N GLN A 71 -14.57 20.24 6.19
CA GLN A 71 -15.77 20.75 5.51
C GLN A 71 -15.45 21.93 4.59
N GLU A 72 -14.49 22.78 4.94
CA GLU A 72 -14.03 23.87 4.09
C GLU A 72 -13.30 23.37 2.83
N ARG A 73 -12.50 22.30 2.97
CA ARG A 73 -11.61 21.81 1.91
C ARG A 73 -12.21 20.75 0.99
N LYS A 74 -13.21 19.97 1.44
CA LYS A 74 -13.72 18.79 0.71
C LYS A 74 -14.20 19.08 -0.72
N ASN A 75 -14.65 20.30 -0.99
CA ASN A 75 -15.15 20.74 -2.30
C ASN A 75 -14.13 21.58 -3.09
N LYS A 76 -12.89 21.74 -2.60
CA LYS A 76 -11.87 22.57 -3.25
C LYS A 76 -11.10 21.78 -4.30
N PRO A 77 -10.57 22.46 -5.35
CA PRO A 77 -9.60 21.85 -6.26
C PRO A 77 -8.42 21.24 -5.48
N TYR A 78 -7.91 20.11 -5.96
CA TYR A 78 -6.80 19.36 -5.34
C TYR A 78 -7.10 18.74 -3.97
N PHE A 79 -8.37 18.64 -3.57
CA PHE A 79 -8.75 17.88 -2.37
C PHE A 79 -8.35 16.41 -2.52
N ARG A 80 -7.41 15.96 -1.68
CA ARG A 80 -6.97 14.56 -1.62
C ARG A 80 -7.77 13.82 -0.57
N LYS A 81 -8.93 13.32 -0.99
CA LYS A 81 -9.89 12.57 -0.17
C LYS A 81 -9.23 11.45 0.65
N GLU A 82 -8.31 10.70 0.04
CA GLU A 82 -7.55 9.64 0.70
C GLU A 82 -6.71 10.14 1.90
N GLU A 83 -5.98 11.26 1.75
CA GLU A 83 -5.18 11.84 2.84
C GLU A 83 -6.08 12.25 4.03
N TRP A 84 -7.29 12.77 3.74
CA TRP A 84 -8.26 13.16 4.77
C TRP A 84 -8.88 11.95 5.49
N ILE A 85 -9.21 10.89 4.75
CA ILE A 85 -9.63 9.60 5.32
C ILE A 85 -8.56 9.10 6.29
N CYS A 86 -7.29 9.09 5.84
CA CYS A 86 -6.18 8.59 6.65
C CYS A 86 -5.96 9.44 7.91
N LYS A 87 -5.99 10.78 7.77
CA LYS A 87 -5.89 11.70 8.91
C LYS A 87 -6.98 11.45 9.95
N ARG A 88 -8.21 11.17 9.52
CA ARG A 88 -9.34 10.89 10.42
C ARG A 88 -9.18 9.57 11.20
N CYS A 89 -8.47 8.61 10.63
CA CYS A 89 -8.24 7.32 11.25
C CYS A 89 -7.20 7.38 12.37
N LYS A 90 -6.38 8.44 12.47
CA LYS A 90 -5.33 8.56 13.50
C LYS A 90 -5.91 8.37 14.92
N GLY A 91 -5.35 7.42 15.66
CA GLY A 91 -5.77 7.08 17.03
C GLY A 91 -7.03 6.21 17.13
N GLN A 92 -7.68 5.88 16.00
CA GLN A 92 -8.76 4.90 16.00
C GLN A 92 -8.21 3.49 16.16
N VAL A 93 -8.99 2.60 16.77
CA VAL A 93 -8.64 1.19 16.99
C VAL A 93 -9.62 0.31 16.22
N TYR A 94 -9.08 -0.55 15.36
CA TYR A 94 -9.84 -1.52 14.57
C TYR A 94 -9.41 -2.93 14.93
N ASN A 95 -10.35 -3.86 15.05
CA ASN A 95 -10.05 -5.21 15.55
C ASN A 95 -8.98 -5.95 14.71
N SER A 96 -9.01 -5.79 13.38
CA SER A 96 -8.11 -6.54 12.49
C SER A 96 -6.69 -5.96 12.42
N VAL A 97 -6.53 -4.64 12.57
CA VAL A 97 -5.24 -3.95 12.33
C VAL A 97 -4.71 -3.19 13.56
N GLY A 98 -5.50 -3.12 14.63
CA GLY A 98 -5.15 -2.45 15.88
C GLY A 98 -5.31 -0.92 15.81
N GLU A 99 -4.50 -0.21 16.60
CA GLU A 99 -4.52 1.24 16.68
C GLU A 99 -3.81 1.86 15.48
N ILE A 100 -4.40 2.88 14.85
CA ILE A 100 -3.72 3.71 13.84
C ILE A 100 -2.73 4.66 14.52
N ILE A 101 -1.45 4.32 14.42
CA ILE A 101 -0.33 5.01 15.06
C ILE A 101 0.12 6.22 14.24
N ASP A 102 0.05 6.17 12.92
CA ASP A 102 0.43 7.29 12.07
C ASP A 102 -0.27 7.20 10.70
N TYR A 103 -0.23 8.25 9.91
CA TYR A 103 -0.76 8.31 8.55
C TYR A 103 0.21 9.04 7.61
N GLN A 104 0.10 8.83 6.31
CA GLN A 104 0.91 9.51 5.29
C GLN A 104 2.42 9.52 5.63
N VAL A 105 2.93 8.40 6.14
CA VAL A 105 4.29 8.24 6.67
C VAL A 105 5.30 8.30 5.51
N PRO A 106 6.13 9.34 5.42
CA PRO A 106 7.00 9.54 4.27
C PRO A 106 8.19 8.58 4.27
N LEU A 107 8.53 8.02 3.11
CA LEU A 107 9.74 7.20 2.94
C LEU A 107 10.94 8.03 2.48
N LYS A 108 10.72 9.13 1.77
CA LYS A 108 11.80 9.97 1.24
C LYS A 108 12.53 10.69 2.39
N HIS A 109 13.87 10.68 2.42
CA HIS A 109 14.72 11.45 3.35
C HIS A 109 15.71 12.40 2.65
N SER A 110 15.98 12.20 1.36
CA SER A 110 16.97 12.98 0.59
C SER A 110 16.66 12.97 -0.91
N GLN A 111 17.52 13.63 -1.70
CA GLN A 111 17.44 13.58 -3.17
C GLN A 111 17.76 12.18 -3.74
N LYS A 112 18.59 11.40 -3.05
CA LYS A 112 19.01 10.05 -3.48
C LYS A 112 17.86 9.05 -3.50
N CYS A 113 16.84 9.28 -2.69
CA CYS A 113 15.59 8.50 -2.64
C CYS A 113 14.42 9.34 -3.18
N SER A 114 14.70 10.20 -4.16
CA SER A 114 13.65 10.94 -4.87
C SER A 114 12.68 9.97 -5.53
N GLY A 115 11.38 10.22 -5.35
CA GLY A 115 10.32 9.35 -5.88
C GLY A 115 9.84 8.25 -4.93
N LEU A 116 10.45 8.05 -3.76
CA LEU A 116 9.82 7.23 -2.72
C LEU A 116 8.50 7.87 -2.25
N GLY A 117 7.50 7.04 -2.04
CA GLY A 117 6.15 7.45 -1.69
C GLY A 117 5.95 7.69 -0.20
N LYS A 118 4.70 7.52 0.24
CA LYS A 118 4.27 7.56 1.63
C LYS A 118 3.40 6.34 1.89
N VAL A 119 3.49 5.76 3.08
CA VAL A 119 2.49 4.77 3.52
C VAL A 119 1.25 5.51 4.00
N ASP A 120 0.08 5.12 3.52
CA ASP A 120 -1.16 5.82 3.86
C ASP A 120 -1.51 5.73 5.34
N LEU A 121 -1.46 4.52 5.91
CA LEU A 121 -1.71 4.26 7.32
C LEU A 121 -0.65 3.34 7.91
N LEU A 122 -0.18 3.69 9.11
CA LEU A 122 0.60 2.83 9.99
C LEU A 122 -0.26 2.46 11.19
N SER A 123 -0.43 1.17 11.44
CA SER A 123 -1.17 0.68 12.60
C SER A 123 -0.38 -0.35 13.40
N GLN A 124 -0.80 -0.60 14.63
CA GLN A 124 -0.18 -1.57 15.52
C GLN A 124 -1.23 -2.39 16.26
N ASN A 125 -1.14 -3.72 16.12
CA ASN A 125 -1.91 -4.70 16.88
C ASN A 125 -0.93 -5.62 17.64
N GLY A 126 -0.80 -5.41 18.95
CA GLY A 126 0.18 -6.13 19.76
C GLY A 126 1.61 -5.90 19.25
N ASN A 127 2.31 -6.97 18.89
CA ASN A 127 3.67 -6.93 18.35
C ASN A 127 3.74 -6.81 16.81
N VAL A 128 2.60 -6.64 16.14
CA VAL A 128 2.52 -6.51 14.68
C VAL A 128 2.26 -5.06 14.31
N ALA A 129 3.16 -4.46 13.53
CA ALA A 129 2.93 -3.21 12.83
C ALA A 129 2.47 -3.49 11.39
N TYR A 130 1.44 -2.78 10.95
CA TYR A 130 0.87 -2.89 9.61
C TYR A 130 1.14 -1.62 8.82
N LEU A 131 1.75 -1.78 7.64
CA LEU A 131 1.75 -0.78 6.57
C LEU A 131 0.51 -0.98 5.70
N LEU A 132 -0.33 0.02 5.60
CA LEU A 132 -1.60 -0.08 4.90
C LEU A 132 -1.66 0.94 3.78
N GLU A 133 -2.01 0.48 2.58
CA GLU A 133 -2.37 1.30 1.42
C GLU A 133 -3.89 1.39 1.35
N VAL A 134 -4.44 2.61 1.37
CA VAL A 134 -5.89 2.83 1.39
C VAL A 134 -6.34 3.19 -0.02
N LYS A 135 -7.43 2.58 -0.50
CA LYS A 135 -8.03 2.95 -1.79
C LYS A 135 -9.46 3.40 -1.60
N THR A 136 -9.71 4.66 -1.94
CA THR A 136 -11.03 5.29 -1.84
C THR A 136 -12.09 4.61 -2.73
N ARG A 137 -13.38 4.82 -2.42
CA ARG A 137 -14.51 4.26 -3.18
C ARG A 137 -14.45 4.57 -4.69
N GLU A 138 -14.05 5.79 -5.02
CA GLU A 138 -13.97 6.32 -6.39
C GLU A 138 -12.65 5.97 -7.11
N ASN A 139 -11.72 5.29 -6.44
CA ASN A 139 -10.44 4.95 -7.03
C ASN A 139 -10.64 4.01 -8.24
N THR A 140 -10.00 4.37 -9.36
CA THR A 140 -10.13 3.67 -10.65
C THR A 140 -8.89 2.86 -11.04
N GLU A 141 -7.89 2.81 -10.15
CA GLU A 141 -6.65 2.07 -10.34
C GLU A 141 -6.91 0.56 -10.38
N SER A 142 -5.95 -0.18 -10.93
CA SER A 142 -5.96 -1.64 -10.88
C SER A 142 -5.64 -2.12 -9.45
N PRO A 143 -6.30 -3.18 -8.94
CA PRO A 143 -5.90 -3.81 -7.68
C PRO A 143 -4.41 -4.19 -7.67
N LEU A 144 -3.86 -4.60 -8.82
CA LEU A 144 -2.44 -4.93 -8.98
C LEU A 144 -1.52 -3.76 -8.58
N ARG A 145 -1.92 -2.52 -8.89
CA ARG A 145 -1.11 -1.36 -8.53
C ARG A 145 -1.02 -1.21 -7.02
N ALA A 146 -2.14 -1.29 -6.31
CA ALA A 146 -2.18 -1.19 -4.85
C ALA A 146 -1.33 -2.29 -4.18
N ILE A 147 -1.46 -3.53 -4.68
CA ILE A 147 -0.67 -4.69 -4.19
C ILE A 147 0.83 -4.43 -4.35
N MET A 148 1.26 -4.00 -5.53
CA MET A 148 2.68 -3.77 -5.80
C MET A 148 3.23 -2.52 -5.13
N GLU A 149 2.40 -1.50 -4.94
CA GLU A 149 2.76 -0.26 -4.24
C GLU A 149 3.11 -0.54 -2.78
N ILE A 150 2.20 -1.17 -2.03
CA ILE A 150 2.47 -1.47 -0.62
C ILE A 150 3.59 -2.49 -0.43
N TYR A 151 3.70 -3.47 -1.34
CA TYR A 151 4.82 -4.42 -1.34
C TYR A 151 6.16 -3.68 -1.53
N THR A 152 6.20 -2.72 -2.45
CA THR A 152 7.39 -1.91 -2.72
C THR A 152 7.76 -1.07 -1.49
N TYR A 153 6.81 -0.40 -0.86
CA TYR A 153 7.08 0.39 0.35
C TYR A 153 7.60 -0.47 1.50
N TRP A 154 7.01 -1.65 1.71
CA TRP A 154 7.50 -2.61 2.70
C TRP A 154 8.95 -3.04 2.43
N LYS A 155 9.32 -3.33 1.18
CA LYS A 155 10.71 -3.65 0.81
C LYS A 155 11.67 -2.47 1.01
N GLN A 156 11.22 -1.24 0.76
CA GLN A 156 12.00 0.00 0.97
C GLN A 156 12.18 0.34 2.46
N LEU A 157 11.35 -0.25 3.33
CA LEU A 157 11.44 -0.16 4.79
C LEU A 157 12.17 -1.36 5.42
N GLY A 158 12.81 -2.20 4.61
CA GLY A 158 13.64 -3.32 5.08
C GLY A 158 12.95 -4.69 5.10
N GLY A 159 11.72 -4.78 4.57
CA GLY A 159 11.00 -6.05 4.45
C GLY A 159 10.78 -6.74 5.79
N LYS A 160 11.01 -8.06 5.84
CA LYS A 160 10.83 -8.88 7.05
C LYS A 160 11.71 -8.43 8.22
N GLU A 161 12.91 -7.92 7.92
CA GLU A 161 13.79 -7.43 8.98
C GLU A 161 13.22 -6.14 9.57
N GLY A 162 12.86 -5.15 8.74
CA GLY A 162 12.09 -3.95 9.14
C GLY A 162 12.64 -3.12 10.31
N ARG A 163 13.75 -3.53 10.94
CA ARG A 163 14.17 -3.09 12.28
C ARG A 163 14.48 -1.61 12.29
N HIS A 164 15.09 -1.12 11.22
CA HIS A 164 15.39 0.29 11.07
C HIS A 164 14.10 1.13 11.14
N PHE A 165 13.07 0.79 10.36
CA PHE A 165 11.78 1.49 10.38
C PHE A 165 11.15 1.48 11.77
N VAL A 166 11.06 0.29 12.39
CA VAL A 166 10.43 0.11 13.70
C VAL A 166 11.15 0.90 14.79
N THR A 167 12.48 0.83 14.83
CA THR A 167 13.29 1.53 15.86
C THR A 167 13.34 3.05 15.69
N HIS A 168 13.15 3.54 14.45
CA HIS A 168 13.16 4.98 14.13
C HIS A 168 11.74 5.55 14.02
N HIS A 169 10.73 4.85 14.55
CA HIS A 169 9.37 5.35 14.71
C HIS A 169 8.97 5.25 16.19
N SER A 170 9.26 6.29 16.97
CA SER A 170 9.15 6.26 18.44
C SER A 170 7.74 5.92 18.99
N ALA A 171 6.69 6.09 18.20
CA ALA A 171 5.33 5.69 18.59
C ALA A 171 5.05 4.18 18.49
N LEU A 172 5.89 3.39 17.80
CA LEU A 172 5.80 1.93 17.78
C LEU A 172 6.46 1.36 19.03
N ARG A 173 5.66 0.87 19.99
CA ARG A 173 6.16 0.59 21.35
C ARG A 173 6.83 -0.78 21.50
N ASN A 174 6.40 -1.76 20.73
CA ASN A 174 6.80 -3.17 20.88
C ASN A 174 6.59 -4.00 19.60
N ALA A 175 6.51 -3.33 18.45
CA ALA A 175 6.40 -4.03 17.18
C ALA A 175 7.68 -4.84 16.91
N THR A 176 7.53 -6.12 16.60
CA THR A 176 8.63 -7.00 16.18
C THR A 176 8.42 -7.52 14.77
N THR A 177 7.20 -7.39 14.25
CA THR A 177 6.78 -7.90 12.95
C THR A 177 6.23 -6.74 12.13
N LEU A 178 6.73 -6.59 10.90
CA LEU A 178 6.22 -5.60 9.94
C LEU A 178 5.44 -6.30 8.83
N LYS A 179 4.12 -6.13 8.85
CA LYS A 179 3.19 -6.64 7.83
C LYS A 179 2.74 -5.52 6.90
N LYS A 180 2.04 -5.92 5.85
CA LYS A 180 1.54 -5.02 4.81
C LYS A 180 0.19 -5.47 4.31
N GLY A 181 -0.66 -4.52 3.95
CA GLY A 181 -1.94 -4.83 3.35
C GLY A 181 -2.54 -3.68 2.57
N ILE A 182 -3.58 -4.00 1.83
CA ILE A 182 -4.43 -3.03 1.15
C ILE A 182 -5.75 -2.92 1.90
N VAL A 183 -6.28 -1.70 2.01
CA VAL A 183 -7.58 -1.40 2.61
C VAL A 183 -8.48 -0.86 1.51
N LEU A 184 -9.50 -1.65 1.15
CA LEU A 184 -10.45 -1.31 0.09
C LEU A 184 -11.80 -1.01 0.71
N PHE A 185 -12.48 0.05 0.29
CA PHE A 185 -13.86 0.23 0.72
C PHE A 185 -14.75 -0.90 0.22
N GLU A 186 -15.57 -1.46 1.10
CA GLU A 186 -16.52 -2.52 0.75
C GLU A 186 -17.45 -2.05 -0.37
N GLY A 187 -17.66 -2.91 -1.36
CA GLY A 187 -18.42 -2.61 -2.58
C GLY A 187 -17.80 -1.61 -3.57
N SER A 188 -16.61 -1.06 -3.30
CA SER A 188 -15.90 -0.17 -4.25
C SER A 188 -15.56 -0.85 -5.57
N ARG A 189 -15.25 -0.07 -6.61
CA ARG A 189 -14.89 -0.62 -7.93
C ARG A 189 -13.66 -1.52 -7.85
N ILE A 190 -12.63 -1.10 -7.12
CA ILE A 190 -11.39 -1.87 -6.94
C ILE A 190 -11.65 -3.16 -6.15
N HIS A 191 -12.49 -3.11 -5.12
CA HIS A 191 -12.91 -4.30 -4.38
C HIS A 191 -13.65 -5.29 -5.29
N LYS A 192 -14.67 -4.82 -6.03
CA LYS A 192 -15.43 -5.67 -6.96
C LYS A 192 -14.52 -6.32 -8.00
N LYS A 193 -13.60 -5.56 -8.60
CA LYS A 193 -12.59 -6.08 -9.53
C LYS A 193 -11.74 -7.16 -8.87
N LEU A 194 -11.17 -6.89 -7.70
CA LEU A 194 -10.34 -7.88 -6.99
C LEU A 194 -11.12 -9.18 -6.72
N MET A 195 -12.43 -9.10 -6.47
CA MET A 195 -13.28 -10.25 -6.19
C MET A 195 -13.79 -10.99 -7.45
N GLU A 196 -13.53 -10.50 -8.66
CA GLU A 196 -13.91 -11.20 -9.89
C GLU A 196 -13.14 -12.54 -10.02
N PRO A 197 -13.80 -13.65 -10.42
CA PRO A 197 -13.16 -14.97 -10.51
C PRO A 197 -11.91 -15.01 -11.40
N ASP A 198 -11.86 -14.20 -12.46
CA ASP A 198 -10.74 -14.11 -13.38
C ASP A 198 -9.50 -13.45 -12.74
N ASN A 199 -9.68 -12.76 -11.61
CA ASN A 199 -8.61 -12.11 -10.85
C ASN A 199 -7.97 -13.00 -9.78
N LYS A 200 -8.27 -14.31 -9.75
CA LYS A 200 -7.56 -15.31 -8.92
C LYS A 200 -6.03 -15.24 -9.00
N PRO A 201 -5.40 -14.96 -10.16
CA PRO A 201 -3.94 -14.78 -10.22
C PRO A 201 -3.44 -13.63 -9.32
N LEU A 202 -4.24 -12.57 -9.09
CA LEU A 202 -3.91 -11.54 -8.12
C LEU A 202 -3.90 -12.08 -6.68
N TRP A 203 -4.85 -12.95 -6.32
CA TRP A 203 -4.87 -13.57 -4.98
C TRP A 203 -3.65 -14.47 -4.77
N THR A 204 -3.23 -15.20 -5.80
CA THR A 204 -1.98 -15.96 -5.77
C THR A 204 -0.79 -15.04 -5.58
N LEU A 205 -0.70 -13.93 -6.32
CA LEU A 205 0.37 -12.95 -6.14
C LEU A 205 0.36 -12.36 -4.71
N MET A 206 -0.81 -12.03 -4.16
CA MET A 206 -0.92 -11.51 -2.79
C MET A 206 -0.42 -12.51 -1.75
N ARG A 207 -0.77 -13.81 -1.89
CA ARG A 207 -0.24 -14.88 -1.03
C ARG A 207 1.28 -14.99 -1.15
N GLU A 208 1.80 -15.01 -2.37
CA GLU A 208 3.24 -15.09 -2.65
C GLU A 208 4.04 -13.91 -2.09
N LEU A 209 3.44 -12.72 -2.11
CA LEU A 209 4.05 -11.48 -1.60
C LEU A 209 3.71 -11.23 -0.13
N GLU A 210 2.89 -12.06 0.51
CA GLU A 210 2.37 -11.87 1.87
C GLU A 210 1.69 -10.49 2.04
N VAL A 211 0.87 -10.06 1.07
CA VAL A 211 0.07 -8.83 1.14
C VAL A 211 -1.34 -9.20 1.61
N GLU A 212 -1.73 -8.71 2.78
CA GLU A 212 -3.07 -8.95 3.34
C GLU A 212 -4.11 -8.00 2.71
N CYS A 213 -5.38 -8.38 2.74
CA CYS A 213 -6.48 -7.57 2.20
C CYS A 213 -7.49 -7.30 3.31
N PHE A 214 -7.92 -6.04 3.40
CA PHE A 214 -8.91 -5.60 4.36
C PHE A 214 -10.02 -4.80 3.68
N LEU A 215 -11.23 -4.88 4.25
CA LEU A 215 -12.37 -4.09 3.85
C LEU A 215 -12.64 -2.99 4.87
N ALA A 216 -12.63 -1.75 4.39
CA ALA A 216 -13.16 -0.61 5.12
C ALA A 216 -14.69 -0.60 5.01
N LYS A 217 -15.36 -0.73 6.16
CA LYS A 217 -16.81 -0.58 6.28
C LYS A 217 -17.17 0.88 6.57
N SER A 218 -18.30 1.32 6.03
CA SER A 218 -18.89 2.63 6.30
C SER A 218 -20.41 2.49 6.37
N THR A 219 -21.08 3.38 7.11
CA THR A 219 -22.55 3.46 7.13
C THR A 219 -23.11 3.75 5.74
N ALA A 220 -24.32 3.21 5.49
CA ALA A 220 -25.07 3.49 4.28
C ALA A 220 -25.41 4.98 4.21
N GLY A 221 -24.94 5.66 3.17
CA GLY A 221 -25.16 7.10 2.96
C GLY A 221 -24.11 8.03 3.58
N GLY A 222 -23.08 7.50 4.27
CA GLY A 222 -22.02 8.28 4.90
C GLY A 222 -20.78 8.43 4.01
N ASP A 223 -20.42 9.68 3.71
CA ASP A 223 -19.15 10.10 3.13
C ASP A 223 -17.96 9.50 3.92
N ASP A 224 -17.09 8.77 3.23
CA ASP A 224 -15.64 8.69 3.47
C ASP A 224 -15.15 8.44 4.90
N PHE A 225 -15.94 7.76 5.73
CA PHE A 225 -15.52 7.35 7.06
C PHE A 225 -15.28 5.84 7.12
N ILE A 226 -14.16 5.45 7.72
CA ILE A 226 -13.85 4.06 8.02
C ILE A 226 -14.33 3.78 9.45
N GLU A 227 -15.46 3.10 9.55
CA GLU A 227 -16.05 2.69 10.82
C GLU A 227 -15.41 1.43 11.37
N ASP A 228 -15.06 0.52 10.47
CA ASP A 228 -14.39 -0.73 10.81
C ASP A 228 -13.47 -1.16 9.68
N ILE A 229 -12.43 -1.91 10.04
CA ILE A 229 -11.51 -2.57 9.11
C ILE A 229 -11.57 -4.05 9.43
N VAL A 230 -12.15 -4.82 8.50
CA VAL A 230 -12.28 -6.27 8.62
C VAL A 230 -11.40 -6.99 7.59
N GLU A 231 -10.98 -8.20 7.89
CA GLU A 231 -10.28 -9.05 6.92
C GLU A 231 -11.17 -9.31 5.68
N CYS A 232 -10.56 -9.17 4.49
CA CYS A 232 -11.16 -9.56 3.23
C CYS A 232 -10.79 -11.02 2.94
N LYS A 233 -11.80 -11.87 2.74
CA LYS A 233 -11.59 -13.29 2.41
C LYS A 233 -11.33 -13.43 0.90
N LEU A 234 -10.09 -13.77 0.54
CA LEU A 234 -9.61 -14.05 -0.82
C LEU A 234 -9.43 -15.56 -1.06
#